data_AF-A0A7N4PHZ5-F1
#
_entry.id   AF-A0A7N4PHZ5-F1
#
_cell.length_a   1.000
_cell.length_b   1.000
_cell.length_c   1.000
_cell.angle_alpha   90.00
_cell.angle_beta   90.00
_cell.angle_gamma   90.00
#
_symmetry.space_group_name_H-M   'P 1'
#
loop_
_entity.id
_entity.type
_entity.pdbx_description
1 polymer ?
#
loop_
_entity_poly.entity_id
_entity_poly.type
_entity_poly.pdbx_seq_one_letter_code
_entity_poly.pdbx_strand_id
1 'polypeptide(L)' 'LRLLKTKKHVIRANGSSTSAKYVYDSIKHAFLIEEQKIVMKALKAQTQSQKSK' A
#
# COMPACT_ATOMS: atom_id res chain seq x y z
N LEU A 1 -17.62 -5.88 -32.02
CA LEU A 1 -16.35 -5.16 -32.32
C LEU A 1 -15.17 -5.83 -31.60
N ARG A 2 -14.17 -6.33 -32.32
CA ARG A 2 -12.93 -6.90 -31.73
C ARG A 2 -11.89 -5.79 -31.57
N LEU A 3 -11.63 -5.37 -30.34
CA LEU A 3 -10.61 -4.35 -30.02
C LEU A 3 -9.26 -4.99 -29.67
N LEU A 4 -8.17 -4.31 -30.04
CA LEU A 4 -6.79 -4.67 -29.68
C LEU A 4 -6.54 -4.56 -28.18
N LYS A 5 -5.59 -5.35 -27.65
CA LYS A 5 -5.24 -5.37 -26.21
C LYS A 5 -4.81 -4.00 -25.69
N THR A 6 -4.03 -3.26 -26.47
CA THR A 6 -3.55 -1.90 -26.14
C THR A 6 -4.66 -0.88 -26.01
N LYS A 7 -5.78 -1.07 -26.71
CA LYS A 7 -6.96 -0.18 -26.59
C LYS A 7 -7.83 -0.51 -25.37
N LYS A 8 -7.65 -1.68 -24.76
CA LYS A 8 -8.44 -2.15 -23.61
C LYS A 8 -7.74 -1.97 -22.27
N HIS A 9 -6.40 -1.98 -22.27
CA HIS A 9 -5.61 -2.05 -21.06
C HIS A 9 -4.60 -0.90 -20.99
N VAL A 10 -4.51 -0.26 -19.83
CA VAL A 10 -3.51 0.77 -19.55
C VAL A 10 -2.32 0.14 -18.84
N ILE A 11 -1.09 0.51 -19.17
CA ILE A 11 0.11 -0.03 -18.50
C ILE A 11 0.29 0.65 -17.14
N ARG A 12 -0.28 0.06 -16.10
CA ARG A 12 -0.04 0.36 -14.67
C ARG A 12 -0.52 -0.80 -13.80
N ALA A 13 -0.26 -0.73 -12.49
CA ALA A 13 -0.88 -1.62 -11.51
C ALA A 13 -2.43 -1.54 -11.62
N ASN A 14 -3.08 -2.71 -11.65
CA ASN A 14 -4.52 -2.87 -11.87
C ASN A 14 -5.02 -2.28 -13.23
N GLY A 15 -4.11 -1.96 -14.14
CA GLY A 15 -4.37 -1.55 -15.51
C GLY A 15 -5.53 -0.57 -15.70
N SER A 16 -6.53 -1.02 -16.46
CA SER A 16 -7.78 -0.29 -16.72
C SER A 16 -8.93 -0.69 -15.80
N SER A 17 -8.79 -1.74 -14.98
CA SER A 17 -9.86 -2.13 -14.04
C SER A 17 -10.01 -1.13 -12.91
N THR A 18 -8.98 -0.34 -12.65
CA THR A 18 -8.95 0.60 -11.53
C THR A 18 -8.47 1.98 -11.99
N SER A 19 -9.11 3.02 -11.45
CA SER A 19 -8.73 4.41 -11.76
C SER A 19 -7.36 4.75 -11.19
N ALA A 20 -6.64 5.66 -11.86
CA ALA A 20 -5.31 6.08 -11.40
C ALA A 20 -5.35 6.67 -9.97
N LYS A 21 -6.41 7.40 -9.64
CA LYS A 21 -6.63 7.97 -8.30
C LYS A 21 -6.71 6.87 -7.24
N TYR A 22 -7.52 5.84 -7.48
CA TYR A 22 -7.64 4.75 -6.51
C TYR A 22 -6.33 3.97 -6.35
N VAL A 23 -5.61 3.71 -7.45
CA VAL A 23 -4.29 3.04 -7.37
C VAL A 23 -3.34 3.88 -6.51
N TYR A 24 -3.28 5.19 -6.72
CA TYR A 24 -2.45 6.09 -5.93
C TYR A 24 -2.83 6.11 -4.45
N ASP A 25 -4.12 6.26 -4.14
CA ASP A 25 -4.62 6.31 -2.77
C ASP A 25 -4.39 4.95 -2.05
N SER A 26 -4.54 3.83 -2.76
CA SER A 26 -4.28 2.49 -2.22
C SER A 26 -2.81 2.27 -1.86
N ILE A 27 -1.88 2.75 -2.69
CA ILE A 27 -0.43 2.66 -2.42
C ILE A 27 -0.07 3.48 -1.19
N LYS A 28 -0.57 4.73 -1.11
CA LYS A 28 -0.36 5.58 0.07
C LYS A 28 -0.91 4.95 1.34
N HIS A 29 -2.13 4.44 1.28
CA HIS A 29 -2.78 3.85 2.44
C HIS A 29 -2.05 2.60 2.93
N ALA A 30 -1.67 1.70 2.01
CA ALA A 30 -0.90 0.51 2.35
C ALA A 30 0.45 0.85 2.98
N PHE A 31 1.16 1.83 2.42
CA PHE A 31 2.43 2.32 2.97
C PHE A 31 2.27 2.84 4.41
N LEU A 32 1.32 3.76 4.63
CA LEU A 32 1.10 4.36 5.95
C LEU A 32 0.70 3.32 7.01
N ILE A 33 -0.10 2.32 6.65
CA ILE A 33 -0.48 1.24 7.56
C ILE A 33 0.74 0.41 7.97
N GLU A 34 1.59 0.02 7.02
CA GLU A 34 2.78 -0.78 7.33
C GLU A 34 3.79 0.00 8.18
N GLU A 35 4.01 1.28 7.89
CA GLU A 35 4.84 2.16 8.72
C GLU A 35 4.31 2.25 10.16
N GLN A 36 2.99 2.47 10.32
CA GLN A 36 2.38 2.50 11.65
C GLN A 36 2.51 1.17 12.41
N LYS A 37 2.40 0.03 11.72
CA LYS A 37 2.63 -1.29 12.33
C LYS A 37 4.07 -1.43 12.83
N ILE A 38 5.05 -0.97 12.07
CA ILE A 38 6.47 -1.02 12.45
C ILE A 38 6.73 -0.12 13.65
N VAL A 39 6.25 1.13 13.63
CA VAL A 39 6.38 2.07 14.76
C VAL A 39 5.73 1.51 16.02
N MET A 40 4.53 0.96 15.91
CA MET A 40 3.84 0.34 17.05
C MET A 40 4.64 -0.86 17.62
N LYS A 41 5.23 -1.70 16.76
CA LYS A 41 6.09 -2.81 17.21
C LYS A 41 7.34 -2.30 17.93
N ALA A 42 7.99 -1.26 17.40
CA ALA A 42 9.17 -0.65 18.01
C ALA A 42 8.86 -0.05 19.39
N LEU A 43 7.75 0.67 19.52
CA LEU A 43 7.30 1.25 20.81
C LEU A 43 7.00 0.17 21.86
N LYS A 44 6.37 -0.94 21.44
CA LYS A 44 6.12 -2.08 22.34
C LYS A 44 7.44 -2.73 22.80
N ALA A 45 8.40 -2.90 21.90
CA ALA A 45 9.71 -3.44 22.26
C ALA A 45 10.49 -2.51 23.22
N GLN A 46 10.42 -1.20 23.00
CA GLN A 46 11.07 -0.20 23.86
C GLN A 46 10.49 -0.22 25.29
N THR A 47 9.16 -0.20 25.42
CA THR A 47 8.49 -0.22 26.74
C THR A 47 8.77 -1.51 27.50
N GLN A 48 8.83 -2.66 26.81
CA GLN A 48 9.20 -3.94 27.43
C GLN A 48 10.65 -3.93 27.94
N SER A 49 11.60 -3.42 27.14
CA SER A 49 13.02 -3.33 27.54
C SER A 49 13.26 -2.34 28.69
N GLN A 50 12.45 -1.29 28.81
CA GLN A 50 12.52 -0.34 29.93
C GLN A 50 12.01 -0.94 31.24
N LYS A 51 11.00 -1.82 31.17
CA LYS A 51 10.44 -2.49 32.35
C LYS A 51 11.34 -3.61 32.91
N SER A 52 12.25 -4.14 32.09
CA SER A 52 13.21 -5.19 32.49
C SER A 52 14.60 -4.66 32.87
N LYS A 53 14.83 -3.35 32.78
CA LYS A 53 16.00 -2.68 33.35
C LYS A 53 15.67 -2.20 34.75
#